data_AF-A0A0M3U912-F1
#
_entry.id   AF-A0A0M3U912-F1
#
_cell.length_a   1.000
_cell.length_b   1.000
_cell.length_c   1.000
_cell.angle_alpha   90.00
_cell.angle_beta   90.00
_cell.angle_gamma   90.00
#
_symmetry.space_group_name_H-M   'P 1'
#
loop_
_entity.id
_entity.type
_entity.pdbx_description
1 polymer ?
#
loop_
_entity_poly.entity_id
_entity_poly.type
_entity_poly.pdbx_seq_one_letter_code
_entity_poly.pdbx_strand_id
1 'polypeptide(L)'
;MGRSGPYERYYAERAESGKRTVLWPWLFLALVVPLLLARSFTVSDDSAQATAIHGATSTAPSGQVAGGVYRAGFDVVPGTWTTVGPPAGTDCGYVRSAPDGAEIARAVLRGPGAARLADGESVVFTGSCIWTAR
;
A
#
# COMPACT_ATOMS: atom_id res chain seq x y z
N MET A 1 2.77 -58.10 -47.48
CA MET A 1 2.89 -58.24 -46.01
C MET A 1 4.08 -57.39 -45.56
N GLY A 2 3.80 -56.19 -45.06
CA GLY A 2 4.81 -55.17 -44.78
C GLY A 2 5.67 -55.52 -43.57
N ARG A 3 7.00 -55.51 -43.77
CA ARG A 3 7.99 -55.67 -42.70
C ARG A 3 8.00 -54.41 -41.87
N SER A 4 7.67 -54.54 -40.59
CA SER A 4 7.79 -53.47 -39.61
C SER A 4 9.26 -53.09 -39.45
N GLY A 5 9.58 -51.88 -39.91
CA GLY A 5 10.94 -51.36 -39.87
C GLY A 5 11.42 -51.17 -38.42
N PRO A 6 12.75 -51.16 -38.18
CA PRO A 6 13.31 -50.98 -36.84
C PRO A 6 12.81 -49.69 -36.14
N TYR A 7 12.37 -48.70 -36.91
CA TYR A 7 11.76 -47.48 -36.43
C TYR A 7 10.35 -47.67 -35.85
N GLU A 8 9.55 -48.64 -36.32
CA GLU A 8 8.20 -48.85 -35.80
C GLU A 8 8.20 -49.41 -34.38
N ARG A 9 9.19 -50.26 -34.03
CA ARG A 9 9.37 -50.73 -32.65
C ARG A 9 9.71 -49.58 -31.70
N TYR A 10 10.54 -48.64 -32.15
CA TYR A 10 10.92 -47.47 -31.36
C TYR A 10 9.73 -46.58 -31.00
N TYR A 11 8.76 -46.42 -31.91
CA TYR A 11 7.54 -45.65 -31.64
C TYR A 11 6.48 -46.44 -30.85
N ALA A 12 6.43 -47.77 -30.99
CA ALA A 12 5.52 -48.63 -30.22
C ALA A 12 5.86 -48.65 -28.72
N GLU A 13 7.14 -48.75 -28.35
CA GLU A 13 7.57 -48.73 -26.94
C GLU A 13 7.30 -47.37 -26.24
N ARG A 14 7.35 -46.26 -26.99
CA ARG A 14 7.04 -44.94 -26.42
C ARG A 14 5.55 -44.66 -26.24
N ALA A 15 4.67 -45.34 -26.98
CA ALA A 15 3.22 -45.17 -26.83
C ALA A 15 2.71 -45.70 -25.48
N GLU A 16 3.36 -46.73 -24.91
CA GLU A 16 3.03 -47.23 -23.57
C GLU A 16 3.70 -46.44 -22.45
N SER A 17 4.94 -45.97 -22.66
CA SER A 17 5.68 -45.17 -21.69
C SER A 17 5.10 -43.75 -21.48
N GLY A 18 4.49 -43.16 -22.52
CA GLY A 18 3.97 -41.78 -22.46
C GLY A 18 2.65 -41.61 -21.69
N LYS A 19 1.98 -42.69 -21.27
CA LYS A 19 0.65 -42.61 -20.65
C LYS A 19 0.65 -42.51 -19.12
N ARG A 20 1.78 -42.66 -18.43
CA ARG A 20 1.80 -42.77 -16.96
C ARG A 20 2.42 -41.62 -16.18
N THR A 21 2.95 -40.57 -16.81
CA THR A 21 3.78 -39.59 -16.09
C THR A 21 3.31 -38.13 -16.15
N VAL A 22 2.24 -37.80 -16.88
CA VAL A 22 1.83 -36.38 -17.04
C VAL A 22 0.77 -35.93 -16.03
N LEU A 23 0.06 -36.85 -15.37
CA LEU A 23 -1.00 -36.52 -14.41
C LEU A 23 -0.47 -36.15 -13.01
N TRP A 24 0.74 -36.58 -12.67
CA TRP A 24 1.32 -36.42 -11.33
C TRP A 24 1.64 -34.98 -10.93
N PRO A 25 2.27 -34.13 -11.78
CA PRO A 25 2.57 -32.76 -11.38
C PRO A 25 1.31 -31.90 -11.20
N TRP A 26 0.26 -32.15 -11.98
CA TRP A 26 -1.01 -31.40 -11.87
C TRP A 26 -1.81 -31.79 -10.64
N LEU A 27 -1.79 -33.07 -10.22
CA LEU A 27 -2.41 -33.51 -8.97
C LEU A 27 -1.71 -32.90 -7.75
N PHE A 28 -0.37 -32.82 -7.77
CA PHE A 28 0.38 -32.13 -6.72
C PHE A 28 0.07 -30.63 -6.69
N LEU A 29 0.02 -29.96 -7.85
CA LEU A 29 -0.37 -28.55 -7.94
C LEU A 29 -1.79 -28.30 -7.41
N ALA A 30 -2.76 -29.14 -7.82
CA ALA A 30 -4.15 -29.02 -7.40
C ALA A 30 -4.36 -29.26 -5.90
N LEU A 31 -3.45 -29.97 -5.22
CA LEU A 31 -3.53 -30.23 -3.78
C LEU A 31 -2.72 -29.22 -2.95
N VAL A 32 -1.56 -28.79 -3.44
CA VAL A 32 -0.67 -27.85 -2.74
C VAL A 32 -1.20 -26.41 -2.78
N VAL A 33 -1.79 -25.98 -3.90
CA VAL A 33 -2.34 -24.62 -4.05
C VAL A 33 -3.48 -24.33 -3.06
N PRO A 34 -4.52 -25.16 -2.90
CA PRO A 34 -5.56 -24.91 -1.91
C PRO A 34 -5.06 -25.04 -0.47
N LEU A 35 -4.06 -25.89 -0.20
CA LEU A 35 -3.48 -26.03 1.14
C LEU A 35 -2.64 -24.80 1.54
N LEU A 36 -1.90 -24.21 0.61
CA LEU A 36 -1.19 -22.95 0.81
C LEU A 36 -2.17 -21.77 0.97
N LEU A 37 -3.22 -21.71 0.14
CA LEU A 37 -4.29 -20.72 0.28
C LEU A 37 -4.96 -20.81 1.67
N ALA A 38 -5.33 -22.01 2.13
CA ALA A 38 -5.94 -22.22 3.44
C ALA A 38 -5.02 -21.81 4.61
N ARG A 39 -3.69 -22.01 4.48
CA ARG A 39 -2.72 -21.60 5.51
C ARG A 39 -2.39 -20.10 5.50
N SER A 40 -2.52 -19.41 4.37
CA SER A 40 -2.36 -17.95 4.33
C SER A 40 -3.52 -17.19 4.99
N PHE A 41 -4.68 -17.82 5.22
CA PHE A 41 -5.78 -17.21 5.97
C PHE A 41 -5.72 -17.42 7.49
N THR A 42 -4.75 -18.19 7.99
CA THR A 42 -4.48 -18.34 9.44
C THR A 42 -3.12 -17.77 9.82
N VAL A 43 -2.65 -16.74 9.11
CA VAL A 43 -1.64 -15.83 9.65
C VAL A 43 -2.33 -15.07 10.77
N SER A 44 -1.94 -15.45 11.98
CA SER A 44 -1.99 -14.69 13.22
C SER A 44 -3.07 -13.60 13.27
N ASP A 45 -4.13 -13.88 14.03
CA ASP A 45 -4.69 -12.90 14.97
C ASP A 45 -3.57 -12.49 15.94
N ASP A 46 -2.51 -11.84 15.43
CA ASP A 46 -1.88 -10.81 16.19
C ASP A 46 -2.97 -9.75 16.28
N SER A 47 -3.62 -9.76 17.43
CA SER A 47 -4.34 -8.62 17.94
C SER A 47 -3.31 -7.51 18.10
N ALA A 48 -2.93 -6.91 16.97
CA ALA A 48 -2.71 -5.49 16.91
C ALA A 48 -3.98 -4.92 17.51
N GLN A 49 -3.90 -4.62 18.82
CA GLN A 49 -4.71 -3.59 19.42
C GLN A 49 -4.51 -2.39 18.51
N ALA A 50 -5.37 -2.29 17.50
CA ALA A 50 -5.81 -1.01 17.00
C ALA A 50 -6.38 -0.36 18.25
N THR A 51 -5.51 0.36 18.96
CA THR A 51 -5.94 1.51 19.72
C THR A 51 -6.63 2.37 18.67
N ALA A 52 -7.92 2.15 18.49
CA ALA A 52 -8.80 3.05 17.79
C ALA A 52 -8.79 4.31 18.65
N ILE A 53 -7.75 5.12 18.47
CA ILE A 53 -7.66 6.44 19.03
C ILE A 53 -8.76 7.23 18.35
N HIS A 54 -9.88 7.29 19.06
CA HIS A 54 -10.93 8.29 18.98
C HIS A 54 -11.72 8.35 17.67
N GLY A 55 -13.04 8.31 17.84
CA GLY A 55 -13.99 8.36 16.75
C GLY A 55 -13.72 9.56 15.84
N ALA A 56 -13.78 9.31 14.53
CA ALA A 56 -14.13 10.33 13.58
C ALA A 56 -15.58 10.75 13.87
N THR A 57 -15.77 11.60 14.87
CA THR A 57 -16.82 12.61 14.78
C THR A 57 -16.54 13.30 13.45
N SER A 58 -17.45 13.17 12.49
CA SER A 58 -17.45 13.98 11.26
C SER A 58 -17.64 15.42 11.70
N THR A 59 -16.52 16.00 12.11
CA THR A 59 -16.34 17.39 12.46
C THR A 59 -15.99 18.02 11.13
N ALA A 60 -16.55 19.19 10.82
CA ALA A 60 -16.20 19.91 9.62
C ALA A 60 -14.66 19.99 9.47
N PRO A 61 -14.12 20.01 8.23
CA PRO A 61 -12.69 20.03 8.01
C PRO A 61 -12.02 21.14 8.84
N SER A 62 -10.96 20.81 9.56
CA SER A 62 -10.35 21.77 10.48
C SER A 62 -9.64 22.90 9.72
N GLY A 63 -9.69 24.11 10.27
CA GLY A 63 -8.86 25.25 9.85
C GLY A 63 -7.55 25.38 10.64
N GLN A 64 -7.31 24.51 11.62
CA GLN A 64 -6.08 24.51 12.42
C GLN A 64 -5.70 23.08 12.83
N VAL A 65 -4.44 22.70 12.62
CA VAL A 65 -3.93 21.37 12.94
C VAL A 65 -2.48 21.41 13.44
N ALA A 66 -2.05 20.35 14.11
CA ALA A 66 -0.65 20.11 14.49
C ALA A 66 -0.02 19.08 13.56
N GLY A 67 1.08 18.44 13.99
CA GLY A 67 1.68 17.31 13.26
C GLY A 67 0.71 16.15 13.09
N GLY A 68 0.72 15.54 11.90
CA GLY A 68 -0.22 14.49 11.53
C GLY A 68 -0.33 14.29 10.02
N VAL A 69 -1.17 13.34 9.63
CA VAL A 69 -1.49 13.02 8.23
C VAL A 69 -2.93 13.47 7.98
N TYR A 70 -3.14 14.26 6.93
CA TYR A 70 -4.44 14.87 6.65
C TYR A 70 -4.75 14.82 5.15
N ARG A 71 -6.03 14.63 4.83
CA ARG A 71 -6.58 14.76 3.48
C ARG A 71 -7.33 16.08 3.35
N ALA A 72 -6.93 16.89 2.38
CA ALA A 72 -7.62 18.13 2.06
C ALA A 72 -9.03 17.84 1.51
N GLY A 73 -10.02 18.58 2.00
CA GLY A 73 -11.44 18.38 1.69
C GLY A 73 -12.16 17.46 2.66
N PHE A 74 -11.43 16.65 3.45
CA PHE A 74 -12.00 15.73 4.44
C PHE A 74 -11.56 16.08 5.85
N ASP A 75 -10.25 16.05 6.12
CA ASP A 75 -9.71 16.28 7.46
C ASP A 75 -9.40 17.77 7.68
N VAL A 76 -8.95 18.44 6.62
CA VAL A 76 -8.53 19.85 6.62
C VAL A 76 -9.12 20.59 5.43
N VAL A 77 -9.38 21.90 5.58
CA VAL A 77 -9.87 22.72 4.46
C VAL A 77 -8.82 22.84 3.35
N PRO A 78 -9.19 22.69 2.07
CA PRO A 78 -8.30 23.05 0.96
C PRO A 78 -7.97 24.55 1.01
N GLY A 79 -6.78 24.93 0.57
CA GLY A 79 -6.34 26.32 0.57
C GLY A 79 -4.90 26.53 1.03
N THR A 80 -4.59 27.75 1.46
CA THR A 80 -3.24 28.09 1.93
C THR A 80 -3.15 27.87 3.43
N TRP A 81 -2.20 27.04 3.85
CA TRP A 81 -1.88 26.76 5.24
C TRP A 81 -0.57 27.44 5.60
N THR A 82 -0.54 28.09 6.77
CA THR A 82 0.64 28.81 7.25
C THR A 82 1.02 28.38 8.66
N THR A 83 2.30 28.50 8.98
CA THR A 83 2.82 28.31 10.32
C THR A 83 3.82 29.42 10.64
N VAL A 84 3.93 29.79 11.92
CA VAL A 84 4.97 30.71 12.41
C VAL A 84 6.36 30.06 12.40
N GLY A 85 6.42 28.73 12.24
CA GLY A 85 7.65 27.96 12.24
C GLY A 85 7.95 27.32 13.60
N PRO A 86 9.00 26.48 13.66
CA PRO A 86 9.36 25.78 14.87
C PRO A 86 9.86 26.72 15.97
N PRO A 87 9.65 26.42 17.26
CA PRO A 87 10.46 27.01 18.32
C PRO A 87 11.95 26.69 18.11
N ALA A 88 12.82 27.54 18.65
CA ALA A 88 14.27 27.43 18.47
C ALA A 88 14.80 26.03 18.81
N GLY A 89 15.64 25.46 17.93
CA GLY A 89 16.23 24.13 18.10
C GLY A 89 15.31 22.96 17.73
N THR A 90 14.13 23.21 17.18
CA THR A 90 13.23 22.17 16.65
C THR A 90 13.03 22.32 15.15
N ASP A 91 12.51 21.27 14.51
CA ASP A 91 12.20 21.26 13.10
C ASP A 91 10.71 21.03 12.87
N CYS A 92 10.17 21.76 11.90
CA CYS A 92 8.85 21.50 11.34
C CYS A 92 8.97 21.25 9.86
N GLY A 93 7.97 20.60 9.28
CA GLY A 93 7.98 20.35 7.86
C GLY A 93 6.64 19.90 7.35
N TYR A 94 6.60 19.72 6.04
CA TYR A 94 5.50 19.06 5.40
C TYR A 94 5.96 18.21 4.23
N VAL A 95 5.14 17.22 3.90
CA VAL A 95 5.17 16.48 2.63
C VAL A 95 3.77 16.52 2.07
N ARG A 96 3.62 16.89 0.81
CA ARG A 96 2.35 16.87 0.09
C ARG A 96 2.39 15.79 -0.96
N SER A 97 1.28 15.09 -1.08
CA SER A 97 1.06 14.07 -2.10
C SER A 97 -0.20 14.37 -2.89
N ALA A 98 -0.13 14.12 -4.19
CA ALA A 98 -1.28 14.09 -5.06
C ALA A 98 -2.26 12.96 -4.67
N PRO A 99 -3.50 12.97 -5.18
CA PRO A 99 -4.50 11.94 -4.86
C PRO A 99 -4.08 10.50 -5.20
N ASP A 100 -3.16 10.33 -6.14
CA ASP A 100 -2.58 9.04 -6.53
C ASP A 100 -1.42 8.59 -5.61
N GLY A 101 -1.07 9.41 -4.61
CA GLY A 101 0.00 9.17 -3.66
C GLY A 101 1.36 9.73 -4.07
N ALA A 102 1.52 10.27 -5.29
CA ALA A 102 2.79 10.83 -5.73
C ALA A 102 3.17 12.07 -4.91
N GLU A 103 4.40 12.12 -4.39
CA GLU A 103 4.90 13.32 -3.69
C GLU A 103 5.02 14.50 -4.68
N ILE A 104 4.40 15.62 -4.35
CA ILE A 104 4.37 16.84 -5.18
C ILE A 104 5.12 18.01 -4.53
N ALA A 105 5.34 17.99 -3.21
CA ALA A 105 6.15 18.99 -2.53
C ALA A 105 6.62 18.51 -1.16
N ARG A 106 7.77 19.00 -0.72
CA ARG A 106 8.31 18.77 0.62
C ARG A 106 9.10 19.98 1.10
N ALA A 107 9.00 20.29 2.38
CA ALA A 107 9.83 21.31 3.01
C ALA A 107 10.17 20.95 4.45
N VAL A 108 11.39 21.30 4.86
CA VAL A 108 11.80 21.43 6.26
C VAL A 108 11.96 22.91 6.55
N LEU A 109 11.25 23.41 7.56
CA LEU A 109 11.14 24.80 7.91
C LEU A 109 12.10 25.15 9.04
N ARG A 110 12.83 26.26 8.88
CA ARG A 110 13.65 26.88 9.93
C ARG A 110 13.05 28.21 10.46
N GLY A 111 11.82 28.50 10.05
CA GLY A 111 11.09 29.74 10.34
C GLY A 111 9.67 29.67 9.78
N PRO A 112 8.98 30.82 9.60
CA PRO A 112 7.63 30.85 9.04
C PRO A 112 7.56 30.15 7.68
N GLY A 113 6.44 29.47 7.44
CA GLY A 113 6.26 28.68 6.23
C GLY A 113 4.81 28.65 5.77
N ALA A 114 4.64 28.29 4.50
CA ALA A 114 3.34 28.09 3.89
C ALA A 114 3.31 26.85 3.00
N ALA A 115 2.15 26.22 2.93
CA ALA A 115 1.84 25.12 2.03
C ALA A 115 0.46 25.38 1.42
N ARG A 116 0.31 25.22 0.11
CA ARG A 116 -1.00 25.31 -0.55
C ARG A 116 -1.52 23.89 -0.78
N LEU A 117 -2.67 23.55 -0.24
CA LEU A 117 -3.30 22.24 -0.41
C LEU A 117 -4.44 22.35 -1.42
N ALA A 118 -4.40 21.55 -2.48
CA ALA A 118 -5.54 21.39 -3.37
C ALA A 118 -6.51 20.35 -2.81
N ASP A 119 -7.77 20.41 -3.25
CA ASP A 119 -8.79 19.44 -2.84
C ASP A 119 -8.39 18.01 -3.24
N GLY A 120 -8.57 17.05 -2.33
CA GLY A 120 -8.16 15.65 -2.53
C GLY A 120 -6.66 15.36 -2.35
N GLU A 121 -5.80 16.36 -2.19
CA GLU A 121 -4.39 16.13 -1.81
C GLU A 121 -4.28 15.57 -0.39
N SER A 122 -3.17 14.88 -0.12
CA SER A 122 -2.77 14.51 1.22
C SER A 122 -1.57 15.32 1.67
N VAL A 123 -1.52 15.68 2.96
CA VAL A 123 -0.37 16.35 3.57
C VAL A 123 0.04 15.63 4.86
N VAL A 124 1.34 15.49 5.05
CA VAL A 124 1.94 15.06 6.31
C VAL A 124 2.64 16.27 6.92
N PHE A 125 2.11 16.79 8.01
CA PHE A 125 2.79 17.81 8.81
C PHE A 125 3.67 17.13 9.85
N THR A 126 4.95 17.51 9.91
CA THR A 126 5.93 16.95 10.85
C THR A 126 6.41 18.00 11.85
N GLY A 127 6.79 17.55 13.04
CA GLY A 127 7.24 18.41 14.13
C GLY A 127 6.10 18.93 15.00
N SER A 128 6.39 19.94 15.80
CA SER A 128 5.46 20.52 16.79
C SER A 128 4.75 21.79 16.30
N CYS A 129 4.88 22.14 15.02
CA CYS A 129 4.25 23.34 14.48
C CYS A 129 2.74 23.24 14.42
N ILE A 130 2.10 24.34 14.79
CA ILE A 130 0.69 24.57 14.50
C ILE A 130 0.58 25.19 13.11
N TRP A 131 -0.26 24.58 12.30
CA TRP A 131 -0.61 25.01 10.96
C TRP A 131 -2.03 25.59 10.98
N THR A 132 -2.24 26.71 10.29
CA THR A 132 -3.54 27.40 10.25
C THR A 132 -3.87 27.79 8.81
N ALA A 133 -5.10 27.50 8.40
CA ALA A 133 -5.65 27.92 7.12
C ALA A 133 -5.80 29.46 7.08
N ARG A 134 -5.48 30.06 5.94
CA ARG A 134 -5.68 31.48 5.64
C ARG A 134 -6.85 31.71 4.70
#